data_AF-A0A920G4X0-F1
#
_entry.id   AF-A0A920G4X0-F1
#
_cell.length_a   1.000
_cell.length_b   1.000
_cell.length_c   1.000
_cell.angle_alpha   90.00
_cell.angle_beta   90.00
_cell.angle_gamma   90.00
#
_symmetry.space_group_name_H-M   'P 1'
#
loop_
_entity.id
_entity.type
_entity.pdbx_description
1 polymer ?
#
loop_
_entity_poly.entity_id
_entity_poly.type
_entity_poly.pdbx_seq_one_letter_code
_entity_poly.pdbx_strand_id
1 'polypeptide(L)' 'MAQYALHARDAGATIIGGCCGTTPEHIAAMVNALDSTPRRALDTDAMTDALGTPWAALAEAEAGGGGDKRRGRRRRG' A
#
# COMPACT_ATOMS: atom_id res chain seq x y z
N MET A 1 2.23 -11.86 -0.66
CA MET A 1 1.65 -11.06 0.45
C MET A 1 2.38 -11.19 1.79
N ALA A 2 3.24 -12.20 2.01
CA ALA A 2 4.03 -12.33 3.23
C ALA A 2 4.80 -11.06 3.64
N GLN A 3 5.60 -10.49 2.73
CA GLN A 3 6.40 -9.28 2.99
C GLN A 3 5.51 -8.08 3.39
N TYR A 4 4.41 -7.86 2.67
CA TYR A 4 3.44 -6.83 3.00
C TYR A 4 2.94 -6.93 4.44
N ALA A 5 2.58 -8.13 4.91
CA ALA A 5 2.09 -8.32 6.27
C ALA A 5 3.15 -8.00 7.32
N LEU A 6 4.42 -8.36 7.08
CA LEU A 6 5.53 -8.03 7.97
C LEU A 6 5.71 -6.52 8.08
N HIS A 7 5.84 -5.83 6.94
CA HIS A 7 5.99 -4.38 6.92
C HIS A 7 4.79 -3.66 7.55
N ALA A 8 3.56 -4.10 7.27
CA ALA A 8 2.36 -3.53 7.87
C ALA A 8 2.34 -3.69 9.39
N ARG A 9 2.72 -4.87 9.91
CA ARG A 9 2.84 -5.12 11.35
C ARG A 9 3.90 -4.21 11.96
N ASP A 10 5.07 -4.13 11.35
CA ASP A 10 6.19 -3.33 11.86
C ASP A 10 5.85 -1.83 11.85
N ALA A 11 4.98 -1.37 10.93
CA ALA A 11 4.39 -0.04 10.91
C ALA A 11 3.31 0.20 11.98
N GLY A 12 2.97 -0.79 12.79
CA GLY A 12 2.02 -0.68 13.89
C GLY A 12 0.60 -1.14 13.56
N ALA A 13 0.36 -1.76 12.40
CA ALA A 13 -0.95 -2.33 12.11
C ALA A 13 -1.31 -3.43 13.10
N THR A 14 -2.54 -3.38 13.62
CA THR A 14 -3.13 -4.40 14.51
C THR A 14 -4.06 -5.36 13.77
N ILE A 15 -4.60 -4.93 12.63
CA ILE A 15 -5.45 -5.73 11.74
C ILE A 15 -4.86 -5.64 10.34
N ILE A 16 -4.55 -6.80 9.75
CA ILE A 16 -3.95 -6.91 8.42
C ILE A 16 -4.84 -7.83 7.58
N GLY A 17 -5.20 -7.36 6.40
CA GLY A 17 -6.02 -8.10 5.44
C GLY A 17 -5.76 -7.60 4.04
N GLY A 18 -6.72 -7.83 3.14
CA GLY A 18 -6.64 -7.31 1.78
C GLY A 18 -8.02 -6.99 1.22
N CYS A 19 -8.02 -6.26 0.11
CA CYS A 19 -9.23 -5.83 -0.58
C CYS A 19 -9.47 -6.76 -1.79
N CYS A 20 -9.95 -6.19 -2.90
CA CYS A 20 -10.20 -6.89 -4.16
C CYS A 20 -8.96 -7.67 -4.64
N GLY A 21 -9.14 -8.94 -5.00
CA GLY A 21 -8.08 -9.82 -5.51
C GLY A 21 -7.28 -10.56 -4.43
N THR A 22 -7.61 -10.37 -3.14
CA THR A 22 -7.01 -11.17 -2.06
C THR A 22 -7.67 -12.55 -2.01
N THR A 23 -6.88 -13.61 -2.08
CA THR A 23 -7.35 -15.00 -2.03
C THR A 23 -7.01 -15.64 -0.69
N PRO A 24 -7.62 -16.78 -0.33
CA PRO A 24 -7.27 -17.52 0.89
C PRO A 24 -5.78 -17.87 0.97
N GLU A 25 -5.13 -18.18 -0.16
CA GLU A 25 -3.70 -18.48 -0.23
C GLU A 25 -2.85 -17.25 0.15
N HIS A 26 -3.29 -16.05 -0.25
CA HIS A 26 -2.63 -14.82 0.17
C HIS A 26 -2.69 -14.63 1.67
N ILE A 27 -3.85 -14.91 2.29
CA ILE A 27 -4.03 -14.81 3.75
C ILE A 27 -3.18 -15.86 4.46
N ALA A 28 -3.19 -17.11 4.01
CA ALA A 28 -2.35 -18.17 4.57
C ALA A 28 -0.85 -17.78 4.53
N ALA A 29 -0.39 -17.20 3.42
CA ALA A 29 0.98 -16.71 3.32
C ALA A 29 1.28 -15.53 4.27
N MET A 30 0.30 -14.66 4.53
CA MET A 30 0.44 -13.57 5.53
C MET A 30 0.56 -14.14 6.94
N VAL A 31 -0.34 -15.07 7.32
CA VAL A 31 -0.33 -15.71 8.64
C VAL A 31 0.98 -16.45 8.89
N ASN A 32 1.40 -17.30 7.94
CA ASN A 32 2.67 -18.05 8.06
C ASN A 32 3.87 -17.12 8.27
N ALA A 33 3.91 -15.98 7.58
CA ALA A 33 4.99 -15.01 7.72
C ALA A 33 4.96 -14.32 9.09
N LEU A 34 3.77 -13.91 9.54
CA LEU A 34 3.57 -13.25 10.82
C LEU A 34 3.93 -14.16 12.01
N ASP A 35 3.61 -15.45 11.93
CA ASP A 35 3.92 -16.43 12.98
C ASP A 35 5.41 -16.81 13.00
N SER A 36 6.04 -16.96 11.84
CA SER A 36 7.45 -17.37 11.74
C SER A 36 8.45 -16.25 11.99
N THR A 37 8.05 -14.99 11.80
CA THR A 37 8.96 -13.84 11.85
C THR A 37 8.67 -12.98 13.08
N PRO A 38 9.63 -12.74 13.99
CA PRO A 38 9.43 -11.84 15.12
C PRO A 38 9.25 -10.38 14.66
N ARG A 39 8.62 -9.56 15.51
CA ARG A 39 8.46 -8.12 15.23
C ARG A 39 9.83 -7.44 15.19
N ARG A 40 10.02 -6.56 14.21
CA ARG A 40 11.24 -5.75 14.07
C ARG A 40 10.93 -4.26 14.13
N ALA A 41 11.98 -3.44 14.18
CA ALA A 41 11.84 -2.00 14.01
C ALA A 41 11.33 -1.68 12.59
N LEU A 42 10.50 -0.63 12.49
CA LEU A 42 10.05 -0.11 11.20
C LEU A 42 11.26 0.37 10.39
N ASP A 43 11.35 -0.09 9.15
CA ASP A 43 12.26 0.41 8.14
C ASP A 43 11.45 0.86 6.92
N THR A 44 11.36 2.19 6.74
CA THR A 44 10.59 2.82 5.67
C THR A 44 11.25 2.67 4.31
N ASP A 45 12.58 2.61 4.26
CA ASP A 45 13.34 2.50 3.03
C ASP A 45 13.18 1.07 2.49
N ALA A 46 13.37 0.06 3.35
CA ALA A 46 13.12 -1.33 2.98
C ALA A 46 11.65 -1.59 2.60
N MET A 47 10.70 -0.89 3.22
CA MET A 47 9.29 -0.98 2.85
C MET A 47 9.03 -0.41 1.44
N THR A 48 9.68 0.71 1.10
CA THR A 48 9.56 1.34 -0.23
C THR A 48 10.25 0.49 -1.30
N ASP A 49 11.40 -0.10 -1.01
CA ASP A 49 12.08 -1.02 -1.92
C ASP A 49 11.25 -2.29 -2.19
N ALA A 50 10.58 -2.82 -1.16
CA ALA A 50 9.82 -4.05 -1.27
C ALA A 50 8.41 -3.86 -1.88
N LEU A 51 7.74 -2.75 -1.58
CA LEU A 51 6.33 -2.50 -1.95
C LEU A 51 6.15 -1.39 -2.98
N GLY A 52 7.20 -0.61 -3.26
CA GLY A 52 7.16 0.58 -4.09
C GLY A 52 6.74 1.85 -3.34
N THR A 53 6.67 2.94 -4.08
CA THR A 53 6.28 4.25 -3.56
C THR A 53 4.87 4.20 -2.96
N PRO A 54 4.68 4.64 -1.70
CA PRO A 54 3.36 4.72 -1.10
C PRO A 54 2.43 5.59 -1.93
N TRP A 55 1.16 5.19 -2.05
CA TRP A 55 0.15 5.94 -2.83
C TRP A 55 0.12 7.42 -2.45
N ALA A 56 0.20 7.74 -1.16
CA ALA A 56 0.19 9.13 -0.69
C ALA A 56 1.25 10.01 -1.37
N ALA A 57 2.45 9.48 -1.61
CA ALA A 57 3.53 10.19 -2.28
C ALA A 57 3.37 10.26 -3.82
N LEU A 58 2.59 9.36 -4.42
CA LEU A 58 2.26 9.44 -5.85
C LEU A 58 1.40 10.67 -6.16
N ALA A 59 0.49 11.04 -5.26
CA ALA A 59 -0.34 12.23 -5.42
C ALA A 59 0.48 13.54 -5.43
N GLU A 60 1.56 13.59 -4.66
CA GLU A 60 2.48 14.72 -4.63
C GLU A 60 3.35 14.79 -5.90
N ALA A 61 3.77 13.63 -6.41
CA ALA A 61 4.46 13.54 -7.70
C ALA A 61 3.57 13.97 -8.88
N GLU A 62 2.29 13.59 -8.88
CA GLU A 62 1.32 14.03 -9.89
C GLU A 62 0.94 15.52 -9.75
N ALA A 63 0.96 16.09 -8.54
CA ALA A 63 0.73 17.52 -8.33
C ALA A 63 1.84 18.40 -8.93
N GLY A 64 3.03 17.84 -9.18
CA GLY A 64 4.12 18.48 -9.94
C GLY A 64 3.98 18.36 -11.47
N GLY A 65 3.04 17.55 -11.97
CA GLY A 65 2.82 17.27 -13.38
C GLY A 65 1.67 18.07 -13.99
N GLY A 66 1.98 19.25 -14.53
CA GLY A 66 1.28 19.92 -15.65
C GLY A 66 -0.24 19.77 -15.75
N GLY A 67 -0.97 20.81 -15.35
CA GLY A 67 -2.43 20.82 -15.34
C GLY A 67 -3.09 20.62 -16.72
N ASP A 68 -4.00 19.67 -16.79
CA ASP A 68 -5.12 19.72 -17.73
C ASP A 68 -6.34 20.30 -17.03
N LYS A 69 -6.66 21.54 -17.39
CA LYS A 69 -7.83 22.27 -16.88
C LYS A 69 -9.07 21.46 -17.25
N ARG A 70 -9.74 20.87 -16.26
CA ARG A 70 -11.09 20.31 -16.36
C ARG A 70 -12.02 21.38 -16.96
N ARG A 71 -12.12 21.42 -18.28
CA ARG A 71 -13.02 22.32 -19.01
C ARG A 71 -14.42 21.87 -18.70
N GLY A 72 -15.08 22.60 -17.80
CA GLY A 72 -16.47 22.39 -17.43
C GLY A 72 -17.34 22.24 -18.68
N ARG A 73 -17.91 21.06 -18.87
CA ARG A 73 -18.93 20.84 -19.90
C ARG A 73 -20.21 21.50 -19.41
N ARG A 74 -20.33 22.77 -19.75
CA ARG A 74 -21.53 23.59 -19.53
C ARG A 74 -22.76 22.86 -20.09
N ARG A 75 -23.82 22.91 -19.29
CA ARG A 75 -25.20 22.57 -19.65
C ARG A 75 -25.56 23.04 -21.07
N ARG A 76 -26.03 22.11 -21.88
CA ARG A 76 -27.01 22.24 -22.97
C ARG A 76 -27.80 20.95 -22.86
N GLY A 77 -29.07 20.94 -22.48
CA GLY A 77 -30.19 21.76 -22.95
C GLY A 77 -31.31 20.75 -23.10
#